data_AF-A0A354U6Q0-F1
#
_entry.id   AF-A0A354U6Q0-F1
#
_cell.length_a   1.000
_cell.length_b   1.000
_cell.length_c   1.000
_cell.angle_alpha   90.00
_cell.angle_beta   90.00
_cell.angle_gamma   90.00
#
_symmetry.space_group_name_H-M   'P 1'
#
loop_
_entity.id
_entity.type
_entity.pdbx_description
1 polymer ?
#
loop_
_entity_poly.entity_id
_entity_poly.type
_entity_poly.pdbx_seq_one_letter_code
_entity_poly.pdbx_strand_id
1 'polypeptide(L)'
;MVSICTALGKPAELYREKAEKVRANFAEVFAQEGADGCFKDSDSRFEHFFHNINFSCEFGKWTGAGAAARITVTAPDAGGYELLAGAYAEWRLKVNGELFYENTEPESWTRPAPFYDPVRLTLPLKSGENMLEFECANSNLNWEFFFDLPLPLTSCAIREIEYGTGVPAGGAEWKTTSPRPWYPPFLSQSTNAYAAYTGLQPDASALKRLLPAEYPRNYISVRVPLFCRETADAPALKRWIMPANTPWTTFYLVSSLFRAGLSREALDTIRRAWGVMLDRGAVNTWEEWDANASLCHAWGSSPAWFMLHDILGIQYESLGEKTIVIRPDLCGLEHAEGSAALSPDGSSSVRVSLRKTPECTEVRVTVPPGCRVEKDFSRLENPVEV
;
A
#
# COMPACT_ATOMS: atom_id res chain seq x y z
N MET A 1 22.11 14.64 -14.24
CA MET A 1 21.40 14.69 -15.54
C MET A 1 22.29 15.12 -16.69
N VAL A 2 22.96 16.29 -16.63
CA VAL A 2 23.83 16.78 -17.73
C VAL A 2 24.92 15.78 -18.09
N SER A 3 25.66 15.28 -17.09
CA SER A 3 26.71 14.25 -17.28
C SER A 3 26.19 12.99 -17.99
N ILE A 4 25.04 12.47 -17.55
CA ILE A 4 24.38 11.31 -18.15
C ILE A 4 23.95 11.61 -19.60
N CYS A 5 23.34 12.76 -19.85
CA CYS A 5 22.92 13.14 -21.20
C CYS A 5 24.11 13.28 -22.15
N THR A 6 25.21 13.88 -21.69
CA THR A 6 26.48 13.96 -22.43
C THR A 6 27.01 12.56 -22.74
N ALA A 7 27.05 11.65 -21.76
CA ALA A 7 27.51 10.27 -21.95
C ALA A 7 26.64 9.47 -22.93
N LEU A 8 25.34 9.76 -23.00
CA LEU A 8 24.38 9.08 -23.88
C LEU A 8 24.18 9.77 -25.24
N GLY A 9 24.85 10.90 -25.50
CA GLY A 9 24.65 11.70 -26.72
C GLY A 9 23.22 12.27 -26.85
N LYS A 10 22.61 12.67 -25.72
CA LYS A 10 21.22 13.14 -25.63
C LYS A 10 21.15 14.63 -25.25
N PRO A 11 20.14 15.40 -25.73
CA PRO A 11 20.00 16.82 -25.41
C PRO A 11 19.42 17.01 -24.01
N ALA A 12 20.25 17.40 -23.04
CA ALA A 12 19.84 17.54 -21.63
C ALA A 12 18.66 18.52 -21.42
N GLU A 13 18.60 19.60 -22.21
CA GLU A 13 17.54 20.61 -22.13
C GLU A 13 16.15 20.03 -22.42
N LEU A 14 16.04 19.19 -23.46
CA LEU A 14 14.78 18.51 -23.79
C LEU A 14 14.28 17.62 -22.65
N TYR A 15 15.18 16.92 -21.96
CA TYR A 15 14.80 16.08 -20.82
C TYR A 15 14.41 16.90 -19.59
N ARG A 16 15.05 18.06 -19.35
CA ARG A 16 14.59 18.99 -18.31
C ARG A 16 13.20 19.52 -18.62
N GLU A 17 12.98 20.01 -19.83
CA GLU A 17 11.67 20.52 -20.26
C GLU A 17 10.56 19.48 -20.07
N LYS A 18 10.83 18.23 -20.50
CA LYS A 18 9.89 17.11 -20.29
C LYS A 18 9.66 16.82 -18.81
N ALA A 19 10.70 16.83 -17.98
CA ALA A 19 10.57 16.60 -16.55
C ALA A 19 9.76 17.71 -15.86
N GLU A 20 9.98 18.97 -16.22
CA GLU A 20 9.20 20.10 -15.69
C GLU A 20 7.75 20.06 -16.17
N LYS A 21 7.49 19.64 -17.42
CA LYS A 21 6.12 19.42 -17.89
C LYS A 21 5.40 18.33 -17.09
N VAL A 22 6.09 17.23 -16.77
CA VAL A 22 5.53 16.18 -15.90
C VAL A 22 5.26 16.71 -14.51
N ARG A 23 6.20 17.45 -13.89
CA ARG A 23 5.99 18.08 -12.58
C ARG A 23 4.80 19.03 -12.57
N ALA A 24 4.66 19.89 -13.58
CA ALA A 24 3.55 20.83 -13.68
C ALA A 24 2.20 20.11 -13.76
N ASN A 25 2.07 19.09 -14.59
CA ASN A 25 0.84 18.29 -14.68
C ASN A 25 0.51 17.59 -13.36
N PHE A 26 1.50 17.04 -12.66
CA PHE A 26 1.27 16.41 -11.36
C PHE A 26 0.89 17.43 -10.28
N ALA A 27 1.46 18.63 -10.31
CA ALA A 27 1.11 19.69 -9.37
C ALA A 27 -0.39 20.06 -9.43
N GLU A 28 -1.00 20.04 -10.62
CA GLU A 28 -2.44 20.24 -10.79
C GLU A 28 -3.26 19.15 -10.08
N VAL A 29 -2.80 17.90 -10.10
CA VAL A 29 -3.46 16.79 -9.40
C VAL A 29 -3.37 16.95 -7.88
N PHE A 30 -2.20 17.36 -7.36
CA PHE A 30 -2.03 17.60 -5.92
C PHE A 30 -2.78 18.83 -5.41
N ALA A 31 -3.12 19.78 -6.29
CA ALA A 31 -3.87 20.98 -5.96
C ALA A 31 -5.39 20.74 -5.85
N GLN A 32 -5.88 19.55 -6.18
CA GLN A 32 -7.31 19.23 -6.09
C GLN A 32 -7.84 19.33 -4.66
N GLU A 33 -8.97 20.02 -4.50
CA GLU A 33 -9.57 20.29 -3.19
C GLU A 33 -9.89 19.01 -2.41
N GLY A 34 -9.71 19.03 -1.10
CA GLY A 34 -10.18 17.97 -0.21
C GLY A 34 -9.17 16.86 0.09
N ALA A 35 -8.00 16.85 -0.58
CA ALA A 35 -6.86 16.01 -0.23
C ALA A 35 -5.59 16.79 0.17
N ASP A 36 -5.69 18.13 0.23
CA ASP A 36 -4.71 19.06 0.82
C ASP A 36 -3.25 18.72 0.50
N GLY A 37 -2.92 18.62 -0.80
CA GLY A 37 -1.58 18.30 -1.26
C GLY A 37 -1.29 16.81 -1.40
N CYS A 38 -2.25 15.90 -1.20
CA CYS A 38 -2.10 14.48 -1.53
C CYS A 38 -2.82 14.09 -2.83
N PHE A 39 -2.28 13.08 -3.50
CA PHE A 39 -2.93 12.42 -4.64
C PHE A 39 -4.10 11.57 -4.11
N LYS A 40 -5.31 11.90 -4.56
CA LYS A 40 -6.50 11.08 -4.31
C LYS A 40 -6.47 9.85 -5.19
N ASP A 41 -6.56 8.67 -4.59
CA ASP A 41 -6.63 7.44 -5.38
C ASP A 41 -7.98 7.32 -6.12
N SER A 42 -9.02 7.95 -5.56
CA SER A 42 -10.40 7.92 -6.03
C SER A 42 -10.89 9.28 -6.52
N ASP A 43 -10.05 10.01 -7.27
CA ASP A 43 -10.28 11.39 -7.72
C ASP A 43 -11.68 11.65 -8.33
N SER A 44 -12.25 10.66 -9.02
CA SER A 44 -13.45 10.91 -9.85
C SER A 44 -14.75 10.21 -9.43
N ARG A 45 -14.80 9.35 -8.40
CA ARG A 45 -16.01 8.52 -8.15
C ARG A 45 -16.33 8.23 -6.67
N PHE A 46 -16.43 9.27 -5.85
CA PHE A 46 -16.84 9.18 -4.45
C PHE A 46 -18.28 8.63 -4.25
N GLU A 47 -19.06 8.56 -5.33
CA GLU A 47 -20.41 7.98 -5.39
C GLU A 47 -20.45 6.46 -5.37
N HIS A 48 -19.35 5.76 -5.70
CA HIS A 48 -19.36 4.31 -5.73
C HIS A 48 -19.07 3.73 -4.36
N PHE A 49 -20.15 3.33 -3.70
CA PHE A 49 -20.14 2.42 -2.58
C PHE A 49 -20.33 1.01 -3.12
N PHE A 50 -19.55 0.05 -2.65
CA PHE A 50 -19.78 -1.36 -2.95
C PHE A 50 -19.96 -2.14 -1.65
N HIS A 51 -20.73 -3.20 -1.74
CA HIS A 51 -20.56 -4.34 -0.88
C HIS A 51 -19.44 -5.22 -1.43
N ASN A 52 -18.60 -5.75 -0.55
CA ASN A 52 -17.51 -6.65 -0.88
C ASN A 52 -17.65 -7.97 -0.14
N ILE A 53 -17.38 -9.07 -0.85
CA ILE A 53 -17.20 -10.39 -0.27
C ILE A 53 -15.79 -10.83 -0.65
N ASN A 54 -14.91 -10.97 0.34
CA ASN A 54 -13.59 -11.56 0.13
C ASN A 54 -13.64 -13.05 0.49
N PHE A 55 -13.75 -13.90 -0.52
CA PHE A 55 -13.93 -15.33 -0.32
C PHE A 55 -12.73 -15.97 0.40
N SER A 56 -11.51 -15.49 0.17
CA SER A 56 -10.34 -16.08 0.81
C SER A 56 -10.27 -15.80 2.30
N CYS A 57 -10.66 -14.60 2.73
CA CYS A 57 -10.79 -14.24 4.14
C CYS A 57 -11.95 -15.02 4.78
N GLU A 58 -13.09 -15.10 4.10
CA GLU A 58 -14.26 -15.79 4.63
C GLU A 58 -14.06 -17.31 4.73
N PHE A 59 -13.31 -17.93 3.83
CA PHE A 59 -12.96 -19.36 3.89
C PHE A 59 -11.67 -19.65 4.68
N GLY A 60 -10.88 -18.63 5.02
CA GLY A 60 -9.59 -18.78 5.69
C GLY A 60 -8.50 -19.44 4.84
N LYS A 61 -8.67 -19.46 3.51
CA LYS A 61 -7.72 -20.04 2.55
C LYS A 61 -7.83 -19.33 1.20
N TRP A 62 -6.73 -19.30 0.44
CA TRP A 62 -6.68 -18.61 -0.86
C TRP A 62 -6.83 -19.55 -2.06
N THR A 63 -7.13 -20.83 -1.83
CA THR A 63 -7.23 -21.87 -2.85
C THR A 63 -8.68 -22.34 -3.04
N GLY A 64 -9.00 -22.80 -4.24
CA GLY A 64 -10.31 -23.34 -4.61
C GLY A 64 -10.55 -23.26 -6.12
N ALA A 65 -11.64 -23.86 -6.61
CA ALA A 65 -12.04 -23.74 -8.02
C ALA A 65 -12.94 -22.52 -8.26
N GLY A 66 -13.86 -22.23 -7.33
CA GLY A 66 -14.75 -21.08 -7.37
C GLY A 66 -15.61 -20.97 -6.12
N ALA A 67 -16.33 -19.86 -5.99
CA ALA A 67 -17.22 -19.59 -4.87
C ALA A 67 -18.57 -19.09 -5.35
N ALA A 68 -19.63 -19.44 -4.64
CA ALA A 68 -20.96 -18.87 -4.80
C ALA A 68 -21.29 -17.97 -3.61
N ALA A 69 -21.89 -16.81 -3.86
CA ALA A 69 -22.53 -15.95 -2.89
C ALA A 69 -24.02 -15.84 -3.22
N ARG A 70 -24.86 -16.29 -2.31
CA ARG A 70 -26.31 -16.22 -2.41
C ARG A 70 -26.82 -15.10 -1.51
N ILE A 71 -27.42 -14.09 -2.12
CA ILE A 71 -27.88 -12.86 -1.46
C ILE A 71 -29.38 -12.70 -1.71
N THR A 72 -30.13 -12.54 -0.63
CA THR A 72 -31.55 -12.19 -0.71
C THR A 72 -31.69 -10.67 -0.63
N VAL A 73 -32.43 -10.09 -1.57
CA VAL A 73 -32.77 -8.66 -1.59
C VAL A 73 -34.27 -8.46 -1.65
N THR A 74 -34.76 -7.37 -1.08
CA THR A 74 -36.20 -7.03 -1.14
C THR A 74 -36.43 -5.82 -2.04
N ALA A 75 -37.13 -6.03 -3.16
CA ALA A 75 -37.52 -4.95 -4.06
C ALA A 75 -38.91 -4.41 -3.67
N PRO A 76 -39.11 -3.09 -3.53
CA PRO A 76 -40.42 -2.53 -3.20
C PRO A 76 -41.46 -2.85 -4.28
N ASP A 77 -41.11 -2.64 -5.55
CA ASP A 77 -41.97 -2.86 -6.70
C ASP A 77 -41.30 -3.79 -7.72
N ALA A 78 -42.10 -4.41 -8.59
CA ALA A 78 -41.56 -5.13 -9.73
C ALA A 78 -40.98 -4.12 -10.74
N GLY A 79 -39.77 -4.36 -11.24
CA GLY A 79 -39.12 -3.42 -12.15
C GLY A 79 -37.65 -3.70 -12.40
N GLY A 80 -37.02 -2.79 -13.15
CA GLY A 80 -35.58 -2.80 -13.40
C GLY A 80 -34.81 -2.07 -12.30
N TYR A 81 -33.84 -2.74 -11.69
CA TYR A 81 -32.96 -2.17 -10.68
C TYR A 81 -31.52 -2.19 -11.17
N GLU A 82 -30.81 -1.06 -11.06
CA GLU A 82 -29.40 -1.00 -11.46
C GLU A 82 -28.53 -1.79 -10.48
N LEU A 83 -27.69 -2.66 -11.03
CA LEU A 83 -26.62 -3.36 -10.34
C LEU A 83 -25.30 -2.93 -10.96
N LEU A 84 -24.37 -2.45 -10.14
CA LEU A 84 -22.95 -2.39 -10.49
C LEU A 84 -22.29 -3.63 -9.88
N ALA A 85 -21.51 -4.38 -10.64
CA ALA A 85 -20.86 -5.58 -10.11
C ALA A 85 -19.56 -5.92 -10.84
N GLY A 86 -18.68 -6.64 -10.15
CA GLY A 86 -17.48 -7.17 -10.77
C GLY A 86 -16.63 -8.04 -9.85
N ALA A 87 -15.76 -8.82 -10.48
CA ALA A 87 -14.74 -9.66 -9.85
C ALA A 87 -13.44 -9.58 -10.65
N TYR A 88 -12.33 -10.01 -10.04
CA TYR A 88 -11.03 -10.04 -10.71
C TYR A 88 -10.90 -11.17 -11.76
N ALA A 89 -11.74 -12.20 -11.67
CA ALA A 89 -11.79 -13.32 -12.60
C ALA A 89 -13.20 -13.47 -13.19
N GLU A 90 -13.42 -14.57 -13.91
CA GLU A 90 -14.71 -14.93 -14.47
C GLU A 90 -15.79 -14.99 -13.37
N TRP A 91 -16.98 -14.50 -13.69
CA TRP A 91 -18.10 -14.57 -12.77
C TRP A 91 -19.44 -14.60 -13.51
N ARG A 92 -20.45 -15.17 -12.88
CA ARG A 92 -21.83 -15.21 -13.38
C ARG A 92 -22.83 -14.80 -12.31
N LEU A 93 -23.96 -14.29 -12.77
CA LEU A 93 -25.09 -13.93 -11.93
C LEU A 93 -26.31 -14.73 -12.36
N LYS A 94 -26.92 -15.40 -11.39
CA LYS A 94 -28.26 -15.95 -11.51
C LYS A 94 -29.25 -15.10 -10.72
N VAL A 95 -30.40 -14.83 -11.31
CA VAL A 95 -31.52 -14.13 -10.66
C VAL A 95 -32.67 -15.13 -10.50
N ASN A 96 -33.09 -15.36 -9.27
CA ASN A 96 -34.14 -16.32 -8.91
C ASN A 96 -33.90 -17.74 -9.48
N GLY A 97 -32.63 -18.14 -9.60
CA GLY A 97 -32.20 -19.46 -10.09
C GLY A 97 -31.92 -19.53 -11.59
N GLU A 98 -32.27 -18.50 -12.36
CA GLU A 98 -32.01 -18.43 -13.80
C GLU A 98 -30.74 -17.64 -14.10
N LEU A 99 -29.89 -18.16 -15.01
CA LEU A 99 -28.69 -17.45 -15.45
C LEU A 99 -29.10 -16.14 -16.15
N PHE A 100 -28.55 -15.03 -15.66
CA PHE A 100 -28.87 -13.69 -16.14
C PHE A 100 -27.67 -13.03 -16.84
N TYR A 101 -26.47 -13.21 -16.28
CA TYR A 101 -25.25 -12.61 -16.82
C TYR A 101 -24.04 -13.51 -16.60
N GLU A 102 -23.07 -13.44 -17.50
CA GLU A 102 -21.79 -14.13 -17.42
C GLU A 102 -20.68 -13.22 -17.97
N ASN A 103 -19.58 -13.10 -17.21
CA ASN A 103 -18.32 -12.53 -17.63
C ASN A 103 -17.31 -13.68 -17.72
N THR A 104 -16.81 -13.92 -18.93
CA THR A 104 -15.84 -14.99 -19.23
C THR A 104 -14.41 -14.45 -19.37
N GLU A 105 -14.15 -13.23 -18.92
CA GLU A 105 -12.81 -12.65 -19.00
C GLU A 105 -11.96 -13.20 -17.85
N PRO A 106 -10.83 -13.85 -18.16
CA PRO A 106 -9.96 -14.40 -17.12
C PRO A 106 -9.30 -13.28 -16.30
N GLU A 107 -8.66 -13.70 -15.21
CA GLU A 107 -7.86 -12.79 -14.40
C GLU A 107 -6.70 -12.16 -15.22
N SER A 108 -6.48 -10.86 -15.02
CA SER A 108 -5.36 -10.16 -15.64
C SER A 108 -4.94 -8.96 -14.81
N TRP A 109 -3.62 -8.81 -14.60
CA TRP A 109 -3.01 -7.64 -13.97
C TRP A 109 -3.20 -6.34 -14.76
N THR A 110 -3.58 -6.43 -16.05
CA THR A 110 -3.79 -5.26 -16.91
C THR A 110 -5.22 -4.73 -16.89
N ARG A 111 -6.17 -5.49 -16.31
CA ARG A 111 -7.56 -5.05 -16.19
C ARG A 111 -7.69 -4.03 -15.06
N PRO A 112 -8.52 -2.98 -15.23
CA PRO A 112 -8.90 -2.12 -14.11
C PRO A 112 -9.46 -2.97 -12.97
N ALA A 113 -9.25 -2.52 -11.74
CA ALA A 113 -9.88 -3.19 -10.61
C ALA A 113 -11.42 -3.13 -10.76
N PRO A 114 -12.17 -4.17 -10.32
CA PRO A 114 -13.60 -4.29 -10.64
C PRO A 114 -14.45 -3.12 -10.15
N PHE A 115 -14.03 -2.44 -9.10
CA PHE A 115 -14.68 -1.27 -8.53
C PHE A 115 -14.35 0.05 -9.26
N TYR A 116 -13.29 0.10 -10.06
CA TYR A 116 -12.98 1.24 -10.94
C TYR A 116 -13.68 1.14 -12.29
N ASP A 117 -13.97 -0.08 -12.75
CA ASP A 117 -14.69 -0.34 -14.00
C ASP A 117 -15.72 -1.48 -13.84
N PRO A 118 -16.80 -1.25 -13.07
CA PRO A 118 -17.80 -2.28 -12.82
C PRO A 118 -18.69 -2.52 -14.04
N VAL A 119 -19.18 -3.74 -14.17
CA VAL A 119 -20.26 -4.05 -15.11
C VAL A 119 -21.55 -3.42 -14.59
N ARG A 120 -22.25 -2.68 -15.45
CA ARG A 120 -23.58 -2.11 -15.17
C ARG A 120 -24.66 -2.99 -15.78
N LEU A 121 -25.56 -3.49 -14.94
CA LEU A 121 -26.68 -4.36 -15.31
C LEU A 121 -28.01 -3.75 -14.84
N THR A 122 -29.11 -4.08 -15.52
CA THR A 122 -30.47 -3.76 -15.07
C THR A 122 -31.20 -5.05 -14.73
N LEU A 123 -31.34 -5.33 -13.43
CA LEU A 123 -31.94 -6.56 -12.93
C LEU A 123 -33.48 -6.48 -13.00
N PRO A 124 -34.15 -7.44 -13.65
CA PRO A 124 -35.60 -7.56 -13.60
C PRO A 124 -36.00 -8.26 -12.29
N LEU A 125 -36.43 -7.49 -11.30
CA LEU A 125 -36.84 -8.02 -9.99
C LEU A 125 -38.37 -8.01 -9.84
N LYS A 126 -38.91 -9.01 -9.16
CA LYS A 126 -40.32 -9.01 -8.73
C LYS A 126 -40.46 -8.19 -7.44
N SER A 127 -41.66 -7.68 -7.16
CA SER A 127 -41.93 -7.09 -5.84
C SER A 127 -41.75 -8.14 -4.73
N GLY A 128 -41.15 -7.74 -3.61
CA GLY A 128 -40.78 -8.61 -2.51
C GLY A 128 -39.38 -9.23 -2.66
N GLU A 129 -39.21 -10.43 -2.11
CA GLU A 129 -37.90 -11.09 -2.05
C GLU A 129 -37.43 -11.64 -3.39
N ASN A 130 -36.18 -11.35 -3.73
CA ASN A 130 -35.48 -11.88 -4.89
C ASN A 130 -34.16 -12.51 -4.44
N MET A 131 -33.76 -13.58 -5.12
CA MET A 131 -32.51 -14.26 -4.86
C MET A 131 -31.49 -13.94 -5.95
N LEU A 132 -30.34 -13.41 -5.55
CA LEU A 132 -29.17 -13.19 -6.41
C LEU A 132 -28.11 -14.22 -6.05
N GLU A 133 -27.63 -15.00 -7.01
CA GLU A 133 -26.54 -15.94 -6.82
C GLU A 133 -25.39 -15.55 -7.74
N PHE A 134 -24.35 -15.00 -7.13
CA PHE A 134 -23.09 -14.65 -7.79
C PHE A 134 -22.14 -15.82 -7.68
N GLU A 135 -21.61 -16.29 -8.78
CA GLU A 135 -20.61 -17.34 -8.81
C GLU A 135 -19.33 -16.79 -9.43
N CYS A 136 -18.21 -16.94 -8.74
CA CYS A 136 -16.93 -16.34 -9.09
C CYS A 136 -15.86 -17.43 -9.16
N ALA A 137 -15.10 -17.47 -10.25
CA ALA A 137 -13.91 -18.30 -10.34
C ALA A 137 -12.87 -17.87 -9.29
N ASN A 138 -12.01 -18.80 -8.88
CA ASN A 138 -10.85 -18.42 -8.07
C ASN A 138 -9.92 -17.48 -8.87
N SER A 139 -9.28 -16.54 -8.15
CA SER A 139 -8.28 -15.65 -8.72
C SER A 139 -7.02 -15.61 -7.85
N ASN A 140 -5.86 -15.72 -8.51
CA ASN A 140 -4.52 -15.50 -7.95
C ASN A 140 -4.21 -14.00 -7.76
N LEU A 141 -5.05 -13.09 -8.26
CA LEU A 141 -4.93 -11.66 -7.95
C LEU A 141 -5.53 -11.38 -6.58
N ASN A 142 -6.85 -11.61 -6.48
CA ASN A 142 -7.69 -11.45 -5.31
C ASN A 142 -9.01 -12.20 -5.55
N TRP A 143 -9.38 -13.09 -4.63
CA TRP A 143 -10.62 -13.85 -4.74
C TRP A 143 -11.76 -13.11 -4.04
N GLU A 144 -12.27 -12.10 -4.74
CA GLU A 144 -13.22 -11.12 -4.23
C GLU A 144 -14.34 -10.83 -5.22
N PHE A 145 -15.50 -10.47 -4.69
CA PHE A 145 -16.64 -10.00 -5.46
C PHE A 145 -17.12 -8.64 -4.92
N PHE A 146 -17.43 -7.71 -5.82
CA PHE A 146 -17.91 -6.37 -5.53
C PHE A 146 -19.27 -6.15 -6.17
N PHE A 147 -20.20 -5.53 -5.43
CA PHE A 147 -21.49 -5.15 -6.01
C PHE A 147 -22.13 -3.95 -5.30
N ASP A 148 -22.84 -3.12 -6.06
CA ASP A 148 -23.72 -2.06 -5.58
C ASP A 148 -25.12 -2.29 -6.14
N LEU A 149 -26.08 -2.44 -5.24
CA LEU A 149 -27.50 -2.58 -5.54
C LEU A 149 -28.25 -1.84 -4.43
N PRO A 150 -28.96 -0.73 -4.73
CA PRO A 150 -29.60 0.11 -3.73
C PRO A 150 -30.90 -0.50 -3.18
N LEU A 151 -30.84 -1.75 -2.72
CA LEU A 151 -31.93 -2.49 -2.10
C LEU A 151 -31.50 -3.05 -0.74
N PRO A 152 -32.43 -3.25 0.20
CA PRO A 152 -32.13 -3.93 1.45
C PRO A 152 -31.67 -5.37 1.22
N LEU A 153 -30.49 -5.72 1.75
CA LEU A 153 -29.99 -7.09 1.82
C LEU A 153 -30.56 -7.75 3.09
N THR A 154 -31.30 -8.85 2.94
CA THR A 154 -31.92 -9.55 4.07
C THR A 154 -31.13 -10.76 4.52
N SER A 155 -30.37 -11.40 3.63
CA SER A 155 -29.45 -12.48 3.97
C SER A 155 -28.33 -12.63 2.96
N CYS A 156 -27.20 -13.18 3.42
CA CYS A 156 -26.10 -13.60 2.56
C CYS A 156 -25.48 -14.90 3.08
N ALA A 157 -25.24 -15.82 2.17
CA ALA A 157 -24.46 -17.02 2.45
C ALA A 157 -23.49 -17.29 1.31
N ILE A 158 -22.35 -17.89 1.63
CA ILE A 158 -21.32 -18.28 0.67
C ILE A 158 -21.03 -19.78 0.75
N ARG A 159 -20.49 -20.34 -0.33
CA ARG A 159 -19.93 -21.70 -0.35
C ARG A 159 -18.88 -21.83 -1.44
N GLU A 160 -18.02 -22.83 -1.31
CA GLU A 160 -17.13 -23.23 -2.41
C GLU A 160 -17.89 -24.04 -3.47
N ILE A 161 -17.52 -23.87 -4.73
CA ILE A 161 -18.11 -24.55 -5.89
C ILE A 161 -17.02 -25.01 -6.86
N GLU A 162 -17.34 -26.03 -7.66
CA GLU A 162 -16.63 -26.31 -8.90
C GLU A 162 -17.11 -25.31 -9.96
N TYR A 163 -16.34 -24.26 -10.24
CA TYR A 163 -16.81 -23.12 -11.04
C TYR A 163 -17.45 -23.53 -12.37
N GLY A 164 -16.83 -24.46 -13.11
CA GLY A 164 -17.32 -24.92 -14.41
C GLY A 164 -18.74 -25.53 -14.37
N THR A 165 -19.17 -26.08 -13.23
CA THR A 165 -20.50 -26.72 -13.08
C THR A 165 -21.43 -26.00 -12.10
N GLY A 166 -20.88 -25.16 -11.21
CA GLY A 166 -21.63 -24.48 -10.14
C GLY A 166 -22.05 -25.39 -8.99
N VAL A 167 -21.70 -26.68 -9.04
CA VAL A 167 -22.02 -27.63 -7.97
C VAL A 167 -21.10 -27.44 -6.77
N PRO A 168 -21.55 -27.73 -5.54
CA PRO A 168 -20.73 -27.59 -4.34
C PRO A 168 -19.42 -28.38 -4.43
N ALA A 169 -18.30 -27.71 -4.16
CA ALA A 169 -16.99 -28.37 -4.12
C ALA A 169 -16.93 -29.32 -2.91
N GLY A 170 -16.68 -30.61 -3.12
CA GLY A 170 -16.56 -31.59 -2.04
C GLY A 170 -17.76 -31.68 -1.09
N GLY A 171 -18.96 -31.30 -1.53
CA GLY A 171 -20.14 -31.25 -0.67
C GLY A 171 -20.21 -30.03 0.26
N ALA A 172 -19.50 -28.95 -0.06
CA ALA A 172 -19.48 -27.72 0.73
C ALA A 172 -20.89 -27.19 1.06
N GLU A 173 -21.12 -26.94 2.35
CA GLU A 173 -22.36 -26.36 2.84
C GLU A 173 -22.35 -24.82 2.73
N TRP A 174 -23.54 -24.23 2.83
CA TRP A 174 -23.68 -22.77 2.88
C TRP A 174 -23.25 -22.23 4.24
N LYS A 175 -22.30 -21.29 4.22
CA LYS A 175 -21.87 -20.52 5.39
C LYS A 175 -22.53 -19.14 5.36
N THR A 176 -23.25 -18.77 6.42
CA THR A 176 -23.79 -17.41 6.55
C THR A 176 -22.65 -16.41 6.68
N THR A 177 -22.74 -15.29 5.98
CA THR A 177 -21.79 -14.17 6.07
C THR A 177 -22.53 -12.85 5.87
N SER A 178 -21.83 -11.73 5.92
CA SER A 178 -22.38 -10.41 5.63
C SER A 178 -21.43 -9.68 4.69
N PRO A 179 -21.90 -9.26 3.50
CA PRO A 179 -21.11 -8.45 2.59
C PRO A 179 -20.68 -7.17 3.31
N ARG A 180 -19.40 -6.83 3.19
CA ARG A 180 -18.80 -5.74 3.94
C ARG A 180 -18.86 -4.44 3.15
N PRO A 181 -19.09 -3.30 3.81
CA PRO A 181 -19.01 -2.02 3.13
C PRO A 181 -17.58 -1.82 2.59
N TRP A 182 -17.50 -1.39 1.35
CA TRP A 182 -16.25 -1.14 0.65
C TRP A 182 -16.34 0.19 -0.08
N TYR A 183 -15.30 0.99 0.11
CA TYR A 183 -15.13 2.27 -0.54
C TYR A 183 -13.76 2.27 -1.21
N PRO A 184 -13.62 2.84 -2.41
CA PRO A 184 -12.32 3.15 -2.95
C PRO A 184 -11.45 3.87 -1.91
N PRO A 185 -10.16 3.54 -1.78
CA PRO A 185 -9.29 4.23 -0.85
C PRO A 185 -9.29 5.72 -1.16
N PHE A 186 -9.35 6.53 -0.12
CA PHE A 186 -9.33 7.97 -0.28
C PHE A 186 -7.92 8.44 -0.66
N LEU A 187 -6.92 7.92 0.07
CA LEU A 187 -5.49 8.07 -0.25
C LEU A 187 -4.82 6.71 -0.28
N SER A 188 -3.73 6.62 -1.04
CA SER A 188 -2.83 5.46 -1.04
C SER A 188 -1.44 5.92 -0.57
N GLN A 189 -0.89 5.22 0.43
CA GLN A 189 0.48 5.45 0.88
C GLN A 189 1.47 5.24 -0.25
N SER A 190 1.35 4.14 -0.99
CA SER A 190 2.27 3.80 -2.09
C SER A 190 2.23 4.87 -3.19
N THR A 191 1.05 5.26 -3.66
CA THR A 191 0.90 6.25 -4.75
C THR A 191 1.55 7.59 -4.38
N ASN A 192 1.22 8.10 -3.18
CA ASN A 192 1.77 9.37 -2.71
C ASN A 192 3.27 9.28 -2.40
N ALA A 193 3.71 8.16 -1.82
CA ALA A 193 5.12 7.92 -1.54
C ALA A 193 5.98 7.86 -2.80
N TYR A 194 5.52 7.19 -3.86
CA TYR A 194 6.23 7.16 -5.14
C TYR A 194 6.34 8.56 -5.75
N ALA A 195 5.26 9.33 -5.73
CA ALA A 195 5.27 10.70 -6.22
C ALA A 195 6.24 11.59 -5.41
N ALA A 196 6.26 11.45 -4.09
CA ALA A 196 7.21 12.18 -3.25
C ALA A 196 8.66 11.73 -3.48
N TYR A 197 8.90 10.43 -3.54
CA TYR A 197 10.23 9.85 -3.79
C TYR A 197 10.85 10.33 -5.11
N THR A 198 10.01 10.52 -6.13
CA THR A 198 10.41 10.98 -7.47
C THR A 198 10.43 12.50 -7.63
N GLY A 199 10.07 13.26 -6.58
CA GLY A 199 10.06 14.72 -6.60
C GLY A 199 8.91 15.31 -7.43
N LEU A 200 7.79 14.59 -7.54
CA LEU A 200 6.54 15.06 -8.16
C LEU A 200 5.58 15.69 -7.15
N GLN A 201 5.72 15.36 -5.86
CA GLN A 201 4.92 15.96 -4.79
C GLN A 201 5.45 17.37 -4.47
N PRO A 202 4.68 18.46 -4.71
CA PRO A 202 5.11 19.82 -4.40
C PRO A 202 5.31 20.11 -2.91
N ASP A 203 4.49 19.52 -2.04
CA ASP A 203 4.59 19.71 -0.58
C ASP A 203 4.85 18.38 0.12
N ALA A 204 6.11 18.14 0.49
CA ALA A 204 6.50 16.92 1.18
C ALA A 204 5.93 16.83 2.61
N SER A 205 5.47 17.94 3.20
CA SER A 205 4.83 17.93 4.52
C SER A 205 3.45 17.27 4.50
N ALA A 206 2.79 17.22 3.33
CA ALA A 206 1.52 16.53 3.13
C ALA A 206 1.61 15.02 3.43
N LEU A 207 2.81 14.43 3.40
CA LEU A 207 3.04 13.02 3.75
C LEU A 207 2.55 12.66 5.16
N LYS A 208 2.50 13.61 6.11
CA LYS A 208 1.94 13.35 7.45
C LYS A 208 0.48 12.90 7.40
N ARG A 209 -0.27 13.32 6.39
CA ARG A 209 -1.68 12.92 6.21
C ARG A 209 -1.82 11.44 5.89
N LEU A 210 -0.77 10.82 5.37
CA LEU A 210 -0.71 9.39 5.11
C LEU A 210 -0.47 8.55 6.37
N LEU A 211 -0.28 9.20 7.53
CA LEU A 211 0.10 8.58 8.80
C LEU A 211 -0.97 8.78 9.88
N PRO A 212 -2.20 8.30 9.69
CA PRO A 212 -3.21 8.34 10.74
C PRO A 212 -2.77 7.51 11.96
N ALA A 213 -3.42 7.77 13.10
CA ALA A 213 -3.24 6.96 14.29
C ALA A 213 -3.57 5.48 14.04
N GLU A 214 -4.56 5.23 13.18
CA GLU A 214 -5.05 3.89 12.86
C GLU A 214 -5.43 3.79 11.37
N TYR A 215 -5.29 2.59 10.81
CA TYR A 215 -5.68 2.28 9.43
C TYR A 215 -6.88 1.33 9.43
N PRO A 216 -8.12 1.84 9.24
CA PRO A 216 -9.29 1.00 9.16
C PRO A 216 -9.29 0.21 7.86
N ARG A 217 -9.69 -1.06 7.94
CA ARG A 217 -9.79 -1.98 6.81
C ARG A 217 -11.09 -2.75 6.91
N ASN A 218 -11.77 -2.97 5.79
CA ASN A 218 -13.01 -3.74 5.77
C ASN A 218 -12.78 -5.23 6.05
N TYR A 219 -11.58 -5.75 5.79
CA TYR A 219 -11.12 -7.10 6.17
C TYR A 219 -9.60 -7.09 6.42
N ILE A 220 -9.09 -8.10 7.10
CA ILE A 220 -7.66 -8.38 7.23
C ILE A 220 -7.32 -9.61 6.37
N SER A 221 -6.40 -9.45 5.43
CA SER A 221 -5.88 -10.51 4.57
C SER A 221 -4.36 -10.54 4.61
N VAL A 222 -3.75 -11.54 3.96
CA VAL A 222 -2.28 -11.73 3.90
C VAL A 222 -1.49 -10.46 3.50
N ARG A 223 -2.04 -9.62 2.63
CA ARG A 223 -1.39 -8.39 2.14
C ARG A 223 -1.78 -7.13 2.91
N VAL A 224 -2.61 -7.26 3.95
CA VAL A 224 -3.01 -6.15 4.80
C VAL A 224 -2.00 -6.03 5.94
N PRO A 225 -1.39 -4.84 6.16
CA PRO A 225 -0.47 -4.67 7.26
C PRO A 225 -1.08 -5.02 8.60
N LEU A 226 -0.33 -5.75 9.42
CA LEU A 226 -0.79 -6.28 10.72
C LEU A 226 -1.14 -5.20 11.76
N PHE A 227 -0.77 -3.94 11.51
CA PHE A 227 -1.15 -2.79 12.33
C PHE A 227 -2.48 -2.14 11.90
N CYS A 228 -3.18 -2.70 10.92
CA CYS A 228 -4.52 -2.25 10.53
C CYS A 228 -5.58 -2.77 11.49
N ARG A 229 -6.66 -2.01 11.64
CA ARG A 229 -7.86 -2.47 12.38
C ARG A 229 -8.97 -2.86 11.42
N GLU A 230 -9.52 -4.05 11.62
CA GLU A 230 -10.71 -4.49 10.93
C GLU A 230 -11.96 -3.72 11.40
N THR A 231 -12.83 -3.31 10.47
CA THR A 231 -14.07 -2.63 10.81
C THR A 231 -15.13 -2.75 9.71
N ALA A 232 -16.40 -2.71 10.11
CA ALA A 232 -17.53 -2.53 9.20
C ALA A 232 -18.14 -1.11 9.33
N ASP A 233 -17.50 -0.20 10.06
CA ASP A 233 -17.99 1.16 10.24
C ASP A 233 -17.83 1.97 8.95
N ALA A 234 -18.94 2.23 8.26
CA ALA A 234 -18.96 2.95 6.99
C ALA A 234 -18.33 4.35 7.07
N PRO A 235 -18.63 5.20 8.08
CA PRO A 235 -17.92 6.46 8.30
C PRO A 235 -16.39 6.33 8.34
N ALA A 236 -15.85 5.37 9.09
CA ALA A 236 -14.39 5.12 9.13
C ALA A 236 -13.82 4.70 7.77
N LEU A 237 -14.59 3.95 6.98
CA LEU A 237 -14.17 3.45 5.67
C LEU A 237 -14.38 4.45 4.52
N LYS A 238 -15.12 5.54 4.68
CA LYS A 238 -15.32 6.52 3.59
C LYS A 238 -14.07 7.30 3.20
N ARG A 239 -13.16 7.52 4.17
CA ARG A 239 -11.93 8.30 3.96
C ARG A 239 -10.69 7.54 4.42
N TRP A 240 -10.75 6.21 4.34
CA TRP A 240 -9.63 5.37 4.74
C TRP A 240 -8.43 5.54 3.81
N ILE A 241 -7.26 5.29 4.38
CA ILE A 241 -5.98 5.40 3.69
C ILE A 241 -5.48 3.98 3.48
N MET A 242 -5.24 3.61 2.23
CA MET A 242 -4.63 2.33 1.90
C MET A 242 -3.16 2.37 2.31
N PRO A 243 -2.76 1.57 3.31
CA PRO A 243 -1.36 1.51 3.69
C PRO A 243 -0.54 0.75 2.66
N ALA A 244 0.77 0.96 2.68
CA ALA A 244 1.70 0.21 1.84
C ALA A 244 1.58 -1.29 2.15
N ASN A 245 1.27 -2.06 1.11
CA ASN A 245 0.90 -3.47 1.24
C ASN A 245 2.08 -4.41 1.48
N THR A 246 3.32 -3.97 1.27
CA THR A 246 4.52 -4.79 1.53
C THR A 246 5.65 -3.96 2.16
N PRO A 247 6.64 -4.59 2.81
CA PRO A 247 7.88 -3.95 3.23
C PRO A 247 8.62 -3.24 2.08
N TRP A 248 8.53 -3.77 0.85
CA TRP A 248 9.15 -3.16 -0.32
C TRP A 248 8.48 -1.84 -0.71
N THR A 249 7.15 -1.78 -0.78
CA THR A 249 6.46 -0.52 -1.09
C THR A 249 6.63 0.52 0.03
N THR A 250 6.78 0.07 1.27
CA THR A 250 7.02 0.94 2.43
C THR A 250 8.37 1.66 2.40
N PHE A 251 9.37 1.11 1.71
CA PHE A 251 10.65 1.79 1.49
C PHE A 251 10.44 3.21 0.96
N TYR A 252 9.58 3.38 -0.05
CA TYR A 252 9.36 4.67 -0.68
C TYR A 252 8.67 5.66 0.25
N LEU A 253 7.78 5.18 1.13
CA LEU A 253 7.14 6.03 2.14
C LEU A 253 8.18 6.52 3.14
N VAL A 254 8.94 5.61 3.74
CA VAL A 254 9.95 5.93 4.76
C VAL A 254 11.06 6.82 4.18
N SER A 255 11.54 6.51 2.98
CA SER A 255 12.53 7.34 2.28
C SER A 255 12.01 8.75 2.00
N SER A 256 10.74 8.87 1.59
CA SER A 256 10.12 10.17 1.35
C SER A 256 9.96 10.99 2.64
N LEU A 257 9.60 10.34 3.76
CA LEU A 257 9.53 10.99 5.07
C LEU A 257 10.89 11.54 5.51
N PHE A 258 11.98 10.76 5.40
CA PHE A 258 13.33 11.25 5.70
C PHE A 258 13.77 12.41 4.80
N ARG A 259 13.50 12.32 3.50
CA ARG A 259 13.79 13.40 2.54
C ARG A 259 12.99 14.67 2.83
N ALA A 260 11.78 14.53 3.36
CA ALA A 260 10.91 15.62 3.78
C ALA A 260 11.31 16.25 5.14
N GLY A 261 12.32 15.71 5.83
CA GLY A 261 12.68 16.14 7.19
C GLY A 261 11.70 15.65 8.28
N LEU A 262 10.88 14.64 7.97
CA LEU A 262 9.93 14.01 8.88
C LEU A 262 10.56 12.76 9.52
N SER A 263 11.77 12.91 10.05
CA SER A 263 12.61 11.79 10.48
C SER A 263 12.02 11.01 11.67
N ARG A 264 11.31 11.70 12.57
CA ARG A 264 10.60 11.06 13.69
C ARG A 264 9.47 10.17 13.18
N GLU A 265 8.64 10.70 12.30
CA GLU A 265 7.55 9.96 11.67
C GLU A 265 8.06 8.78 10.83
N ALA A 266 9.21 8.94 10.16
CA ALA A 266 9.88 7.86 9.44
C ALA A 266 10.29 6.71 10.37
N LEU A 267 10.98 7.03 11.49
CA LEU A 267 11.40 6.03 12.47
C LEU A 267 10.20 5.37 13.17
N ASP A 268 9.16 6.14 13.50
CA ASP A 268 7.94 5.60 14.10
C ASP A 268 7.17 4.69 13.13
N THR A 269 7.21 4.99 11.83
CA THR A 269 6.68 4.10 10.78
C THR A 269 7.45 2.79 10.74
N ILE A 270 8.80 2.83 10.82
CA ILE A 270 9.62 1.62 10.91
C ILE A 270 9.25 0.80 12.15
N ARG A 271 9.18 1.44 13.32
CA ARG A 271 8.81 0.79 14.59
C ARG A 271 7.44 0.15 14.52
N ARG A 272 6.44 0.83 13.96
CA ARG A 272 5.08 0.29 13.80
C ARG A 272 5.04 -0.88 12.83
N ALA A 273 5.65 -0.73 11.66
CA ALA A 273 5.51 -1.71 10.58
C ALA A 273 6.36 -2.97 10.81
N TRP A 274 7.62 -2.84 11.23
CA TRP A 274 8.50 -3.98 11.52
C TRP A 274 8.42 -4.46 12.97
N GLY A 275 8.04 -3.60 13.92
CA GLY A 275 7.87 -4.02 15.32
C GLY A 275 6.85 -5.13 15.47
N VAL A 276 5.77 -5.09 14.68
CA VAL A 276 4.75 -6.14 14.69
C VAL A 276 5.27 -7.50 14.17
N MET A 277 6.28 -7.51 13.30
CA MET A 277 7.00 -8.74 12.92
C MET A 277 7.83 -9.26 14.09
N LEU A 278 8.55 -8.38 14.79
CA LEU A 278 9.35 -8.74 15.96
C LEU A 278 8.49 -9.28 17.11
N ASP A 279 7.33 -8.66 17.37
CA ASP A 279 6.34 -9.13 18.35
C ASP A 279 5.84 -10.55 18.04
N ARG A 280 5.92 -10.98 16.77
CA ARG A 280 5.58 -12.32 16.29
C ARG A 280 6.78 -13.27 16.21
N GLY A 281 7.94 -12.87 16.73
CA GLY A 281 9.14 -13.70 16.78
C GLY A 281 9.92 -13.76 15.48
N ALA A 282 9.76 -12.77 14.58
CA ALA A 282 10.58 -12.69 13.37
C ALA A 282 12.08 -12.55 13.71
N VAL A 283 12.90 -13.43 13.15
CA VAL A 283 14.38 -13.35 13.22
C VAL A 283 15.02 -12.94 11.89
N ASN A 284 14.20 -12.83 10.83
CA ASN A 284 14.53 -12.36 9.49
C ASN A 284 13.45 -11.36 9.04
N THR A 285 13.67 -10.67 7.91
CA THR A 285 12.65 -9.77 7.33
C THR A 285 11.73 -10.52 6.37
N TRP A 286 10.43 -10.31 6.51
CA TRP A 286 9.42 -11.04 5.74
C TRP A 286 9.13 -10.38 4.38
N GLU A 287 8.58 -11.17 3.46
CA GLU A 287 8.18 -10.76 2.13
C GLU A 287 6.93 -9.86 2.16
N GLU A 288 5.94 -10.30 2.93
CA GLU A 288 4.66 -9.63 3.16
C GLU A 288 4.55 -9.28 4.65
N TRP A 289 3.47 -8.62 5.06
CA TRP A 289 3.30 -8.23 6.46
C TRP A 289 2.99 -9.38 7.41
N ASP A 290 2.56 -10.52 6.89
CA ASP A 290 2.20 -11.70 7.68
C ASP A 290 2.97 -12.94 7.22
N ALA A 291 2.90 -14.02 8.01
CA ALA A 291 3.70 -15.22 7.85
C ALA A 291 3.23 -16.19 6.73
N ASN A 292 2.52 -15.68 5.72
CA ASN A 292 1.91 -16.48 4.66
C ASN A 292 2.73 -16.51 3.35
N ALA A 293 3.87 -15.83 3.33
CA ALA A 293 4.79 -15.75 2.20
C ALA A 293 6.23 -16.05 2.68
N SER A 294 7.27 -15.67 1.92
CA SER A 294 8.65 -15.90 2.38
C SER A 294 8.94 -15.16 3.70
N LEU A 295 9.39 -15.91 4.71
CA LEU A 295 9.81 -15.36 6.01
C LEU A 295 11.27 -14.87 6.01
N CYS A 296 11.94 -14.93 4.86
CA CYS A 296 13.31 -14.47 4.69
C CYS A 296 13.45 -13.84 3.29
N HIS A 297 13.12 -12.56 3.20
CA HIS A 297 13.11 -11.82 1.95
C HIS A 297 13.86 -10.50 2.08
N ALA A 298 14.90 -10.33 1.25
CA ALA A 298 15.83 -9.22 1.36
C ALA A 298 15.16 -7.85 1.12
N TRP A 299 14.08 -7.78 0.35
CA TRP A 299 13.35 -6.51 0.17
C TRP A 299 12.69 -6.00 1.46
N GLY A 300 12.61 -6.84 2.50
CA GLY A 300 12.08 -6.48 3.80
C GLY A 300 13.14 -5.82 4.69
N SER A 301 14.39 -5.77 4.24
CA SER A 301 15.54 -5.25 5.00
C SER A 301 15.72 -3.73 4.91
N SER A 302 14.75 -3.01 4.33
CA SER A 302 14.73 -1.55 4.24
C SER A 302 15.16 -0.81 5.52
N PRO A 303 14.78 -1.23 6.75
CA PRO A 303 15.25 -0.57 7.96
C PRO A 303 16.78 -0.50 8.06
N ALA A 304 17.52 -1.55 7.68
CA ALA A 304 18.98 -1.57 7.75
C ALA A 304 19.61 -0.45 6.91
N TRP A 305 19.04 -0.17 5.74
CA TRP A 305 19.45 0.96 4.90
C TRP A 305 19.24 2.29 5.64
N PHE A 306 18.04 2.53 6.18
CA PHE A 306 17.71 3.79 6.87
C PHE A 306 18.53 4.02 8.14
N MET A 307 18.87 2.96 8.89
CA MET A 307 19.75 3.09 10.06
C MET A 307 21.14 3.63 9.66
N LEU A 308 21.71 3.15 8.55
CA LEU A 308 23.02 3.60 8.05
C LEU A 308 22.93 4.96 7.35
N HIS A 309 22.00 5.10 6.41
CA HIS A 309 21.93 6.22 5.49
C HIS A 309 21.30 7.47 6.12
N ASP A 310 20.21 7.33 6.89
CA ASP A 310 19.45 8.48 7.40
C ASP A 310 19.68 8.76 8.88
N ILE A 311 19.83 7.73 9.73
CA ILE A 311 20.09 7.92 11.17
C ILE A 311 21.56 8.21 11.44
N LEU A 312 22.45 7.28 11.08
CA LEU A 312 23.90 7.52 11.14
C LEU A 312 24.37 8.53 10.08
N GLY A 313 23.55 8.78 9.06
CA GLY A 313 23.81 9.79 8.06
C GLY A 313 24.90 9.44 7.04
N ILE A 314 25.28 8.16 6.91
CA ILE A 314 26.37 7.73 6.03
C ILE A 314 25.83 7.56 4.61
N GLN A 315 26.07 8.54 3.76
CA GLN A 315 25.51 8.63 2.42
C GLN A 315 26.56 8.28 1.36
N TYR A 316 26.21 7.31 0.50
CA TYR A 316 27.13 6.65 -0.44
C TYR A 316 26.98 7.14 -1.88
N GLU A 317 26.06 8.05 -2.15
CA GLU A 317 25.67 8.50 -3.49
C GLU A 317 26.85 9.05 -4.29
N SER A 318 27.85 9.64 -3.59
CA SER A 318 29.04 10.25 -4.19
C SER A 318 30.31 9.41 -3.99
N LEU A 319 30.20 8.13 -3.59
CA LEU A 319 31.35 7.27 -3.32
C LEU A 319 32.24 7.08 -4.57
N GLY A 320 31.63 7.06 -5.77
CA GLY A 320 32.37 7.02 -7.04
C GLY A 320 33.29 8.23 -7.27
N GLU A 321 32.99 9.36 -6.64
CA GLU A 321 33.79 10.58 -6.63
C GLU A 321 34.75 10.63 -5.42
N LYS A 322 34.89 9.50 -4.71
CA LYS A 322 35.58 9.36 -3.43
C LYS A 322 35.10 10.36 -2.38
N THR A 323 33.81 10.70 -2.42
CA THR A 323 33.19 11.63 -1.48
C THR A 323 32.13 10.90 -0.67
N ILE A 324 32.14 11.12 0.65
CA ILE A 324 31.17 10.57 1.58
C ILE A 324 30.50 11.72 2.30
N VAL A 325 29.18 11.76 2.27
CA VAL A 325 28.41 12.73 3.03
C VAL A 325 28.01 12.10 4.36
N ILE A 326 28.21 12.85 5.45
CA ILE A 326 27.83 12.46 6.81
C ILE A 326 26.78 13.46 7.31
N ARG A 327 25.51 13.06 7.23
CA ARG A 327 24.35 13.88 7.58
C ARG A 327 23.40 13.17 8.56
N PRO A 328 23.82 12.99 9.83
CA PRO A 328 23.08 12.23 10.82
C PRO A 328 21.81 12.92 11.31
N ASP A 329 20.86 12.13 11.80
CA ASP A 329 19.68 12.58 12.54
C ASP A 329 19.30 11.53 13.60
N LEU A 330 19.25 11.91 14.88
CA LEU A 330 18.88 10.99 15.95
C LEU A 330 17.40 10.59 15.89
N CYS A 331 16.54 11.31 15.17
CA CYS A 331 15.12 10.97 15.01
C CYS A 331 14.37 10.81 16.34
N GLY A 332 14.87 11.43 17.42
CA GLY A 332 14.35 11.26 18.78
C GLY A 332 14.97 10.12 19.61
N LEU A 333 15.97 9.41 19.09
CA LEU A 333 16.81 8.48 19.86
C LEU A 333 17.76 9.23 20.79
N GLU A 334 18.15 8.57 21.88
CA GLU A 334 19.18 9.07 22.79
C GLU A 334 20.59 8.87 22.24
N HIS A 335 20.82 7.79 21.50
CA HIS A 335 22.09 7.51 20.86
C HIS A 335 21.92 6.61 19.64
N ALA A 336 22.90 6.63 18.74
CA ALA A 336 23.02 5.71 17.63
C ALA A 336 24.50 5.51 17.28
N GLU A 337 24.93 4.29 17.01
CA GLU A 337 26.30 4.01 16.59
C GLU A 337 26.35 2.88 15.57
N GLY A 338 27.33 2.95 14.68
CA GLY A 338 27.55 1.91 13.70
C GLY A 338 28.65 2.24 12.70
N SER A 339 28.84 1.33 11.75
CA SER A 339 29.86 1.47 10.72
C SER A 339 29.41 0.93 9.38
N ALA A 340 30.02 1.50 8.35
CA ALA A 340 29.72 1.34 6.94
C ALA A 340 30.99 0.93 6.21
N ALA A 341 31.03 -0.26 5.63
CA ALA A 341 32.15 -0.67 4.79
C ALA A 341 32.18 0.17 3.50
N LEU A 342 33.37 0.62 3.12
CA LEU A 342 33.65 1.32 1.86
C LEU A 342 34.37 0.42 0.84
N SER A 343 34.96 -0.67 1.31
CA SER A 343 35.63 -1.67 0.48
C SER A 343 34.91 -3.03 0.58
N PRO A 344 34.91 -3.85 -0.48
CA PRO A 344 34.28 -5.17 -0.46
C PRO A 344 34.84 -6.12 0.61
N ASP A 345 36.11 -5.96 0.97
CA ASP A 345 36.80 -6.76 1.99
C ASP A 345 36.64 -6.22 3.42
N GLY A 346 35.93 -5.10 3.60
CA GLY A 346 35.71 -4.45 4.89
C GLY A 346 36.94 -3.80 5.52
N SER A 347 38.10 -3.77 4.85
CA SER A 347 39.34 -3.16 5.35
C SER A 347 39.24 -1.63 5.51
N SER A 348 38.33 -1.00 4.77
CA SER A 348 38.03 0.42 4.81
C SER A 348 36.58 0.62 5.26
N SER A 349 36.35 1.36 6.35
CA SER A 349 35.00 1.64 6.86
C SER A 349 34.88 3.01 7.51
N VAL A 350 33.72 3.66 7.33
CA VAL A 350 33.32 4.83 8.10
C VAL A 350 32.61 4.38 9.36
N ARG A 351 32.92 5.00 10.50
CA ARG A 351 32.20 4.79 11.76
C ARG A 351 31.61 6.11 12.24
N VAL A 352 30.36 6.05 12.67
CA VAL A 352 29.65 7.18 13.27
C VAL A 352 29.12 6.74 14.64
N SER A 353 29.28 7.59 15.64
CA SER A 353 28.63 7.46 16.95
C SER A 353 28.02 8.80 17.32
N LEU A 354 26.77 8.77 17.74
CA LEU A 354 25.93 9.90 18.11
C LEU A 354 25.42 9.65 19.52
N ARG A 355 25.54 10.64 20.41
CA ARG A 355 25.00 10.56 21.77
C ARG A 355 24.44 11.89 22.21
N LYS A 356 23.16 11.92 22.55
CA LYS A 356 22.53 13.07 23.19
C LYS A 356 22.98 13.16 24.65
N THR A 357 23.42 14.34 25.06
CA THR A 357 23.66 14.73 26.44
C THR A 357 22.67 15.83 26.82
N PRO A 358 22.59 16.24 28.11
CA PRO A 358 21.75 17.38 28.49
C PRO A 358 22.14 18.70 27.80
N GLU A 359 23.42 18.87 27.44
CA GLU A 359 23.95 20.12 26.88
C GLU A 359 24.05 20.11 25.35
N CYS A 360 24.34 18.96 24.75
CA CYS A 360 24.67 18.86 23.33
C CYS A 360 24.34 17.49 22.72
N THR A 361 24.59 17.35 21.42
CA THR A 361 24.72 16.03 20.78
C THR A 361 26.18 15.78 20.45
N GLU A 362 26.81 14.84 21.14
CA GLU A 362 28.17 14.40 20.84
C GLU A 362 28.18 13.61 19.53
N VAL A 363 29.12 13.95 18.65
CA VAL A 363 29.31 13.32 17.34
C VAL A 363 30.75 12.83 17.22
N ARG A 364 30.94 11.54 16.93
CA ARG A 364 32.25 10.97 16.59
C ARG A 364 32.19 10.38 15.20
N VAL A 365 33.06 10.85 14.31
CA VAL A 365 33.18 10.33 12.95
C VAL A 365 34.60 9.85 12.71
N THR A 366 34.76 8.57 12.38
CA THR A 366 36.02 8.01 11.92
C THR A 366 35.89 7.67 10.45
N VAL A 367 36.78 8.23 9.62
CA VAL A 367 36.81 7.98 8.17
C VAL A 367 38.18 7.46 7.78
N PRO A 368 38.27 6.44 6.91
CA PRO A 368 39.53 5.92 6.43
C PRO A 368 40.18 6.90 5.44
N PRO A 369 41.52 6.84 5.26
CA PRO A 369 42.21 7.70 4.32
C PRO A 369 41.73 7.49 2.88
N GLY A 370 41.80 8.54 2.05
CA GLY A 370 41.54 8.45 0.61
C GLY A 370 40.12 8.81 0.16
N CYS A 371 39.23 9.19 1.09
CA CYS A 371 37.92 9.77 0.77
C CYS A 371 37.82 11.22 1.29
N ARG A 372 37.17 12.09 0.51
CA ARG A 372 36.70 13.40 0.96
C ARG A 372 35.44 13.20 1.82
N VAL A 373 35.35 13.94 2.92
CA VAL A 373 34.20 13.86 3.84
C VAL A 373 33.50 15.20 3.87
N GLU A 374 32.21 15.19 3.60
CA GLU A 374 31.34 16.35 3.71
C GLU A 374 30.40 16.13 4.89
N LYS A 375 30.51 16.97 5.91
CA LYS A 375 29.76 16.82 7.16
C LYS A 375 28.65 17.86 7.20
N ASP A 376 27.43 17.43 7.52
CA ASP A 376 26.29 18.29 7.79
C ASP A 376 25.57 17.80 9.07
N PHE A 377 25.82 18.49 10.17
CA PHE A 377 25.19 18.19 11.47
C PHE A 377 23.96 19.05 11.75
N SER A 378 23.40 19.74 10.74
CA SER A 378 22.27 20.67 10.90
C SER A 378 20.98 20.04 11.43
N ARG A 379 20.86 18.71 11.38
CA ARG A 379 19.70 17.95 11.88
C ARG A 379 19.84 17.52 13.35
N LEU A 380 21.00 17.76 13.96
CA LEU A 380 21.25 17.44 15.36
C LEU A 380 21.03 18.66 16.25
N GLU A 381 20.60 18.42 17.48
CA GLU A 381 20.45 19.47 18.51
C GLU A 381 21.82 19.79 19.11
N ASN A 382 22.29 21.04 18.95
CA ASN A 382 23.58 21.53 19.47
C ASN A 382 24.75 20.55 19.24
N PRO A 383 25.10 20.19 17.99
CA PRO A 383 26.10 19.17 17.72
C PRO A 383 27.52 19.61 18.13
N VAL A 384 28.25 18.73 18.80
CA VAL A 384 29.66 18.90 19.15
C VAL A 384 30.43 17.68 18.66
N GLU A 385 31.37 17.90 17.74
CA GLU A 385 32.27 16.84 17.28
C GLU A 385 33.41 16.64 18.31
N VAL A 386 33.57 15.40 18.81
CA VAL A 386 34.46 15.06 19.95
C VAL A 386 35.50 13.99 19.66
#